data_AF-A0A1G3H689-F1
#
_entry.id   AF-A0A1G3H689-F1
#
_cell.length_a   1.000
_cell.length_b   1.000
_cell.length_c   1.000
_cell.angle_alpha   90.00
_cell.angle_beta   90.00
_cell.angle_gamma   90.00
#
_symmetry.space_group_name_H-M   'P 1'
#
loop_
_entity.id
_entity.type
_entity.pdbx_description
1 polymer ?
#
loop_
_entity_poly.entity_id
_entity_poly.type
_entity_poly.pdbx_seq_one_letter_code
_entity_poly.pdbx_strand_id
1 'polypeptide(L)'
;MNYEQARFNMIEQQLRPWKVLDQKVLDELFLVKREEFVPPAYSGLAFADTEIPLGGGSGACMLPPKVEARALQALAMKKHENVLEIGTGSGYMAALLGAHADHVWSIEIDPQLAAMARENLRRAGVTNVSVEVGNGLAGLAAHAPYDVIMVSGAMA
;
A
#
# COMPACT_ATOMS: atom_id res chain seq x y z
N MET A 1 8.26 16.74 13.49
CA MET A 1 6.81 16.45 13.45
C MET A 1 6.55 15.30 14.41
N ASN A 2 5.52 15.36 15.25
CA ASN A 2 5.13 14.19 16.05
C ASN A 2 4.31 13.25 15.14
N TYR A 3 4.96 12.23 14.60
CA TYR A 3 4.33 11.31 13.64
C TYR A 3 3.23 10.46 14.26
N GLU A 4 3.36 10.10 15.54
CA GLU A 4 2.34 9.34 16.25
C GLU A 4 1.04 10.14 16.38
N GLN A 5 1.14 11.40 16.81
CA GLN A 5 -0.02 12.30 16.87
C GLN A 5 -0.60 12.58 15.48
N ALA A 6 0.25 12.71 14.46
CA ALA A 6 -0.21 12.92 13.09
C ALA A 6 -0.97 11.71 12.53
N ARG A 7 -0.48 10.48 12.78
CA ARG A 7 -1.21 9.24 12.44
C ARG A 7 -2.54 9.15 13.16
N PHE A 8 -2.54 9.42 14.46
CA PHE A 8 -3.78 9.44 15.25
C PHE A 8 -4.79 10.43 14.66
N ASN A 9 -4.36 11.66 14.36
CA ASN A 9 -5.24 12.68 13.76
C ASN A 9 -5.74 12.26 12.36
N MET A 10 -4.89 11.67 11.53
CA MET A 10 -5.29 11.14 10.22
C MET A 10 -6.41 10.10 10.37
N ILE A 11 -6.26 9.15 11.29
CA ILE A 11 -7.27 8.12 11.55
C ILE A 11 -8.59 8.74 12.03
N GLU A 12 -8.53 9.55 13.08
CA GLU A 12 -9.72 10.07 13.75
C GLU A 12 -10.46 11.14 12.92
N GLN A 13 -9.72 11.96 12.18
CA GLN A 13 -10.28 13.13 11.49
C GLN A 13 -10.44 12.95 9.99
N GLN A 14 -9.79 11.96 9.38
CA GLN A 14 -9.89 11.71 7.93
C GLN A 14 -10.52 10.34 7.65
N LEU A 15 -10.01 9.27 8.26
CA LEU A 15 -10.43 7.90 7.92
C LEU A 15 -11.80 7.54 8.50
N ARG A 16 -12.02 7.76 9.80
CA ARG A 16 -13.31 7.48 10.46
C ARG A 16 -14.46 8.29 9.83
N PRO A 17 -14.32 9.60 9.54
CA PRO A 17 -15.35 10.37 8.84
C PRO A 17 -15.66 9.83 7.44
N TRP A 18 -14.69 9.17 6.80
CA TRP A 18 -14.88 8.51 5.51
C TRP A 18 -15.48 7.08 5.62
N LYS A 19 -16.00 6.72 6.81
CA LYS A 19 -16.58 5.41 7.18
C LYS A 19 -15.63 4.22 7.02
N VAL A 20 -14.36 4.43 7.31
CA VAL A 20 -13.45 3.35 7.69
C VAL A 20 -13.68 3.09 9.19
N LEU A 21 -14.39 2.02 9.52
CA LEU A 21 -14.87 1.70 10.86
C LEU A 21 -14.38 0.34 11.37
N ASP A 22 -13.80 -0.50 10.51
CA ASP A 22 -13.18 -1.75 10.94
C ASP A 22 -11.94 -1.43 11.78
N GLN A 23 -12.01 -1.78 13.06
CA GLN A 23 -10.94 -1.48 14.01
C GLN A 23 -9.63 -2.20 13.62
N LYS A 24 -9.69 -3.40 13.02
CA LYS A 24 -8.48 -4.11 12.57
C LYS A 24 -7.76 -3.33 11.46
N VAL A 25 -8.52 -2.76 10.54
CA VAL A 25 -7.98 -1.91 9.46
C VAL A 25 -7.36 -0.63 10.04
N LEU A 26 -8.03 0.01 11.00
CA LEU A 26 -7.52 1.22 11.64
C LEU A 26 -6.25 0.97 12.46
N ASP A 27 -6.20 -0.14 13.19
CA ASP A 27 -5.02 -0.56 13.96
C ASP A 27 -3.84 -0.80 13.01
N GLU A 28 -4.08 -1.45 11.86
CA GLU A 28 -3.03 -1.71 10.88
C GLU A 28 -2.50 -0.43 10.25
N LEU A 29 -3.37 0.52 9.90
CA LEU A 29 -2.98 1.84 9.38
C LEU A 29 -2.21 2.67 10.41
N PHE A 30 -2.33 2.34 11.70
CA PHE A 30 -1.52 2.95 12.76
C PHE A 30 -0.14 2.27 12.90
N LEU A 31 -0.08 0.95 12.74
CA LEU A 31 1.14 0.14 12.86
C LEU A 31 2.05 0.26 11.64
N VAL A 32 1.51 0.19 10.43
CA VAL A 32 2.26 0.41 9.20
C VAL A 32 2.53 1.91 9.05
N LYS A 33 3.77 2.29 9.33
CA LYS A 33 4.21 3.69 9.33
C LYS A 33 4.28 4.24 7.91
N ARG A 34 3.17 4.81 7.44
CA ARG A 34 3.06 5.43 6.12
C ARG A 34 4.22 6.36 5.76
N GLU A 35 4.72 7.14 6.72
CA GLU A 35 5.83 8.06 6.49
C GLU A 35 7.14 7.39 6.09
N GLU A 36 7.32 6.10 6.36
CA GLU A 36 8.51 5.32 5.96
C GLU A 36 8.47 4.89 4.48
N PHE A 37 7.31 5.05 3.82
CA PHE A 37 7.09 4.73 2.40
C PHE A 37 7.01 5.99 1.52
N VAL A 38 7.00 7.18 2.12
CA VAL A 38 6.88 8.46 1.42
C VAL A 38 8.26 8.94 0.97
N PRO A 39 8.43 9.39 -0.29
CA PRO A 39 9.70 9.96 -0.72
C PRO A 39 10.13 11.15 0.16
N PRO A 40 11.43 11.31 0.49
CA PRO A 40 11.88 12.31 1.45
C PRO A 40 11.42 13.75 1.16
N ALA A 41 11.34 14.12 -0.12
CA ALA A 41 10.88 15.44 -0.58
C ALA A 41 9.43 15.76 -0.17
N TYR A 42 8.61 14.74 0.07
CA TYR A 42 7.20 14.86 0.41
C TYR A 42 6.86 14.38 1.84
N SER A 43 7.86 14.18 2.70
CA SER A 43 7.68 13.70 4.08
C SER A 43 6.67 14.54 4.89
N GLY A 44 6.61 15.86 4.65
CA GLY A 44 5.61 16.75 5.27
C GLY A 44 4.16 16.50 4.85
N LEU A 45 3.94 15.76 3.77
CA LEU A 45 2.62 15.40 3.22
C LEU A 45 2.20 13.97 3.57
N ALA A 46 2.99 13.23 4.34
CA ALA A 46 2.75 11.81 4.59
C ALA A 46 1.32 11.47 5.08
N PHE A 47 0.70 12.37 5.86
CA PHE A 47 -0.65 12.19 6.43
C PHE A 47 -1.69 13.14 5.82
N ALA A 48 -1.32 13.85 4.74
CA ALA A 48 -2.26 14.67 4.00
C ALA A 48 -3.15 13.77 3.14
N ASP A 49 -4.43 14.13 3.04
CA ASP A 49 -5.41 13.43 2.21
C ASP A 49 -5.22 13.79 0.72
N THR A 50 -4.07 13.45 0.17
CA THR A 50 -3.65 13.76 -1.20
C THR A 50 -2.81 12.63 -1.78
N GLU A 51 -2.75 12.59 -3.10
CA GLU A 51 -1.75 11.80 -3.81
C GLU A 51 -0.36 12.38 -3.58
N ILE A 52 0.64 11.49 -3.48
CA ILE A 52 2.05 11.87 -3.30
C ILE A 52 2.87 11.34 -4.47
N PRO A 53 3.52 12.19 -5.27
CA PRO A 53 4.35 11.75 -6.38
C PRO A 53 5.49 10.86 -5.89
N LEU A 54 5.69 9.74 -6.56
CA LEU A 54 6.78 8.79 -6.28
C LEU A 54 8.06 9.09 -7.07
N GLY A 55 7.99 10.03 -8.00
CA GLY A 55 9.04 10.23 -8.99
C GLY A 55 9.07 9.08 -10.00
N GLY A 56 10.20 8.92 -10.69
CA GLY A 56 10.31 8.02 -11.83
C GLY A 56 9.70 8.60 -13.11
N GLY A 57 10.00 7.97 -14.24
CA GLY A 57 9.52 8.40 -15.56
C GLY A 57 8.04 8.12 -15.83
N SER A 58 7.39 7.37 -14.93
CA SER A 58 6.02 6.85 -15.07
C SER A 58 4.92 7.80 -14.53
N GLY A 59 5.27 8.77 -13.67
CA GLY A 59 4.29 9.66 -13.05
C GLY A 59 3.44 9.00 -11.95
N ALA A 60 3.90 7.89 -11.38
CA ALA A 60 3.19 7.17 -10.32
C ALA A 60 3.08 7.99 -9.03
N CYS A 61 1.98 7.77 -8.30
CA CYS A 61 1.69 8.42 -7.03
C CYS A 61 1.30 7.39 -5.97
N MET A 62 1.61 7.66 -4.70
CA MET A 62 0.91 7.04 -3.58
C MET A 62 -0.53 7.53 -3.58
N LEU A 63 -1.48 6.62 -3.32
CA LEU A 63 -2.88 6.97 -3.17
C LEU A 63 -3.11 7.78 -1.88
N PRO A 64 -4.19 8.57 -1.80
CA PRO A 64 -4.57 9.22 -0.56
C PRO A 64 -4.87 8.17 0.53
N PRO A 65 -4.50 8.42 1.80
CA PRO A 65 -4.65 7.44 2.88
C PRO A 65 -6.09 6.95 3.06
N LYS A 66 -7.10 7.82 2.80
CA LYS A 66 -8.51 7.42 2.87
C LYS A 66 -8.91 6.37 1.82
N VAL A 67 -8.30 6.44 0.64
CA VAL A 67 -8.61 5.54 -0.48
C VAL A 67 -8.05 4.17 -0.16
N GLU A 68 -6.80 4.12 0.31
CA GLU A 68 -6.14 2.87 0.71
C GLU A 68 -6.86 2.21 1.89
N ALA A 69 -7.22 3.00 2.90
CA ALA A 69 -7.97 2.51 4.06
C ALA A 69 -9.34 1.94 3.67
N ARG A 70 -10.04 2.61 2.74
CA ARG A 70 -11.33 2.12 2.24
C ARG A 70 -11.22 0.87 1.39
N ALA A 71 -10.20 0.80 0.53
CA ALA A 71 -9.93 -0.37 -0.27
C ALA A 71 -9.65 -1.56 0.66
N LEU A 72 -8.74 -1.42 1.63
CA LEU A 72 -8.40 -2.47 2.58
C LEU A 72 -9.64 -2.98 3.34
N GLN A 73 -10.50 -2.08 3.82
CA GLN A 73 -11.75 -2.46 4.47
C GLN A 73 -12.72 -3.18 3.51
N ALA A 74 -12.83 -2.73 2.26
CA ALA A 74 -13.74 -3.32 1.28
C ALA A 74 -13.31 -4.72 0.84
N LEU A 75 -12.00 -5.00 0.81
CA LEU A 75 -11.46 -6.31 0.46
C LEU A 75 -11.84 -7.40 1.48
N ALA A 76 -12.09 -7.02 2.75
CA ALA A 76 -12.52 -7.92 3.83
C ALA A 76 -11.68 -9.21 3.92
N MET A 77 -10.37 -9.06 3.74
CA MET A 77 -9.43 -10.19 3.56
C MET A 77 -9.26 -11.03 4.83
N LYS A 78 -8.80 -12.26 4.61
CA LYS A 78 -8.49 -13.23 5.66
C LYS A 78 -7.02 -13.61 5.61
N LYS A 79 -6.45 -13.86 6.79
CA LYS A 79 -5.03 -14.18 7.00
C LYS A 79 -4.47 -15.39 6.23
N HIS A 80 -5.32 -16.22 5.61
CA HIS A 80 -4.90 -17.39 4.84
C HIS A 80 -4.94 -17.16 3.32
N GLU A 81 -5.38 -15.97 2.89
CA GLU A 81 -5.60 -15.66 1.48
C GLU A 81 -4.29 -15.25 0.80
N ASN A 82 -4.14 -15.68 -0.45
CA ASN A 82 -3.08 -15.24 -1.34
C ASN A 82 -3.57 -14.07 -2.19
N VAL A 83 -2.83 -12.97 -2.18
CA VAL A 83 -3.24 -11.70 -2.78
C VAL A 83 -2.33 -11.34 -3.96
N LEU A 84 -2.93 -10.84 -5.03
CA LEU A 84 -2.22 -10.13 -6.09
C LEU A 84 -2.48 -8.62 -5.97
N GLU A 85 -1.43 -7.82 -5.88
CA GLU A 85 -1.48 -6.37 -6.02
C GLU A 85 -0.93 -5.97 -7.39
N ILE A 86 -1.66 -5.14 -8.14
CA ILE A 86 -1.23 -4.56 -9.41
C ILE A 86 -0.94 -3.07 -9.22
N GLY A 87 0.34 -2.70 -9.34
CA GLY A 87 0.85 -1.34 -9.12
C GLY A 87 1.45 -1.17 -7.73
N THR A 88 2.64 -1.73 -7.50
CA THR A 88 3.29 -1.70 -6.18
C THR A 88 3.58 -0.27 -5.70
N GLY A 89 3.99 0.64 -6.61
CA GLY A 89 4.31 2.02 -6.26
C GLY A 89 5.39 2.11 -5.17
N SER A 90 5.04 2.65 -3.99
CA SER A 90 5.96 2.72 -2.85
C SER A 90 6.05 1.45 -2.01
N GLY A 91 5.14 0.50 -2.21
CA GLY A 91 4.98 -0.69 -1.37
C GLY A 91 4.14 -0.47 -0.11
N TYR A 92 3.53 0.70 0.09
CA TYR A 92 2.70 0.94 1.28
C TYR A 92 1.41 0.12 1.28
N MET A 93 0.67 0.10 0.18
CA MET A 93 -0.50 -0.77 0.04
C MET A 93 -0.09 -2.24 0.14
N ALA A 94 0.99 -2.67 -0.52
CA ALA A 94 1.58 -4.00 -0.37
C ALA A 94 1.81 -4.39 1.11
N ALA A 95 2.37 -3.48 1.92
CA ALA A 95 2.60 -3.70 3.34
C ALA A 95 1.28 -3.87 4.13
N LEU A 96 0.28 -3.02 3.85
CA LEU A 96 -1.05 -3.14 4.43
C LEU A 96 -1.73 -4.46 4.05
N LEU A 97 -1.61 -4.88 2.79
CA LEU A 97 -2.15 -6.15 2.32
C LEU A 97 -1.44 -7.33 3.01
N GLY A 98 -0.11 -7.26 3.13
CA GLY A 98 0.72 -8.30 3.77
C GLY A 98 0.36 -8.51 5.23
N ALA A 99 -0.08 -7.46 5.91
CA ALA A 99 -0.58 -7.57 7.26
C ALA A 99 -1.95 -8.24 7.37
N HIS A 100 -2.69 -8.46 6.28
CA HIS A 100 -4.02 -9.09 6.30
C HIS A 100 -4.10 -10.42 5.53
N ALA A 101 -3.02 -10.82 4.85
CA ALA A 101 -2.93 -11.99 3.97
C ALA A 101 -1.88 -13.00 4.44
N ASP A 102 -1.87 -14.19 3.85
CA ASP A 102 -0.78 -15.16 4.02
C ASP A 102 0.44 -14.68 3.22
N HIS A 103 0.23 -14.42 1.92
CA HIS A 103 1.24 -13.89 1.02
C HIS A 103 0.65 -12.86 0.05
N VAL A 104 1.45 -11.85 -0.28
CA VAL A 104 1.13 -10.86 -1.31
C VAL A 104 2.16 -10.92 -2.43
N TRP A 105 1.68 -11.17 -3.63
CA TRP A 105 2.44 -10.95 -4.86
C TRP A 105 2.09 -9.56 -5.37
N SER A 106 3.07 -8.68 -5.49
CA SER A 106 2.87 -7.33 -5.98
C SER A 106 3.64 -7.13 -7.28
N ILE A 107 2.98 -6.64 -8.33
CA ILE A 107 3.60 -6.41 -9.64
C ILE A 107 3.69 -4.93 -9.97
N GLU A 108 4.88 -4.49 -10.39
CA GLU A 108 5.17 -3.11 -10.78
C GLU A 108 5.82 -3.06 -12.15
N ILE A 109 5.37 -2.15 -13.00
CA ILE A 109 5.89 -2.00 -14.37
C ILE A 109 7.20 -1.23 -14.40
N ASP A 110 7.40 -0.28 -13.48
CA ASP A 110 8.61 0.53 -13.37
C ASP A 110 9.67 -0.16 -12.47
N PRO A 111 10.81 -0.61 -13.02
CA PRO A 111 11.84 -1.29 -12.22
C PRO A 111 12.41 -0.42 -11.08
N GLN A 112 12.40 0.91 -11.22
CA GLN A 112 12.91 1.81 -10.19
C GLN A 112 11.94 1.87 -9.00
N LEU A 113 10.64 1.93 -9.27
CA LEU A 113 9.61 1.87 -8.23
C LEU A 113 9.60 0.50 -7.54
N ALA A 114 9.72 -0.59 -8.31
CA ALA A 114 9.82 -1.93 -7.74
C ALA A 114 11.02 -2.05 -6.77
N ALA A 115 12.19 -1.50 -7.14
CA ALA A 115 13.36 -1.50 -6.28
C ALA A 115 13.15 -0.64 -5.02
N MET A 116 12.54 0.53 -5.17
CA MET A 116 12.18 1.40 -4.03
C MET A 116 11.20 0.70 -3.08
N ALA A 117 10.16 0.06 -3.60
CA ALA A 117 9.17 -0.65 -2.79
C ALA A 117 9.79 -1.81 -2.01
N ARG A 118 10.67 -2.61 -2.65
CA ARG A 118 11.41 -3.69 -1.96
C ARG A 118 12.23 -3.16 -0.79
N GLU A 119 12.93 -2.03 -0.97
CA GLU A 119 13.70 -1.43 0.12
C GLU A 119 12.80 -0.90 1.23
N ASN A 120 11.69 -0.23 0.89
CA ASN A 120 10.72 0.24 1.88
C ASN A 120 10.14 -0.92 2.70
N LEU A 121 9.69 -1.99 2.04
CA LEU A 121 9.15 -3.20 2.68
C LEU A 121 10.19 -3.88 3.59
N ARG A 122 11.44 -3.98 3.12
CA ARG A 122 12.56 -4.52 3.91
C ARG A 122 12.81 -3.71 5.16
N ARG A 123 12.82 -2.37 5.07
CA ARG A 123 12.98 -1.48 6.24
C ARG A 123 11.82 -1.60 7.23
N ALA A 124 10.60 -1.75 6.70
CA ALA A 124 9.39 -1.96 7.50
C ALA A 124 9.29 -3.36 8.12
N GLY A 125 10.21 -4.29 7.79
CA GLY A 125 10.22 -5.66 8.32
C GLY A 125 9.12 -6.55 7.73
N VAL A 126 8.57 -6.18 6.57
CA VAL A 126 7.54 -6.96 5.88
C VAL A 126 8.20 -8.12 5.13
N THR A 127 7.80 -9.35 5.42
CA THR A 127 8.48 -10.58 4.96
C THR A 127 7.64 -11.45 4.04
N ASN A 128 6.33 -11.23 3.99
CA ASN A 128 5.38 -12.02 3.19
C ASN A 128 4.88 -11.27 1.94
N VAL A 129 5.64 -10.28 1.47
CA VAL A 129 5.36 -9.53 0.25
C VAL A 129 6.50 -9.74 -0.74
N SER A 130 6.18 -10.30 -1.90
CA SER A 130 7.10 -10.46 -3.02
C SER A 130 6.77 -9.44 -4.11
N VAL A 131 7.75 -8.59 -4.46
CA VAL A 131 7.58 -7.57 -5.50
C VAL A 131 8.25 -8.06 -6.78
N GLU A 132 7.47 -8.18 -7.86
CA GLU A 132 7.89 -8.56 -9.20
C GLU A 132 7.87 -7.38 -10.16
N VAL A 133 8.80 -7.38 -11.11
CA VAL A 133 8.80 -6.39 -12.20
C VAL A 133 8.08 -6.99 -13.38
N GLY A 134 7.03 -6.34 -13.86
CA GLY A 134 6.31 -6.82 -15.03
C GLY A 134 5.03 -6.05 -15.35
N ASN A 135 4.37 -6.48 -16.43
CA ASN A 135 3.10 -5.90 -16.83
C ASN A 135 1.95 -6.53 -16.02
N GLY A 136 1.32 -5.72 -15.15
CA GLY A 136 0.17 -6.12 -14.35
C GLY A 136 -1.02 -6.68 -15.13
N LEU A 137 -1.21 -6.28 -16.39
CA LEU A 137 -2.27 -6.80 -17.25
C LEU A 137 -2.07 -8.27 -17.62
N ALA A 138 -0.83 -8.75 -17.62
CA ALA A 138 -0.53 -10.17 -17.83
C ALA A 138 -0.72 -10.99 -16.54
N GLY A 139 -0.88 -10.34 -15.40
CA GLY A 139 -0.86 -10.96 -14.07
C GLY A 139 0.43 -11.70 -13.79
N LEU A 140 0.39 -12.57 -12.78
CA LEU A 140 1.51 -13.44 -12.38
C LEU A 140 1.03 -14.90 -12.39
N ALA A 141 0.80 -15.47 -13.58
CA ALA A 141 0.21 -16.80 -13.73
C ALA A 141 0.96 -17.92 -12.98
N ALA A 142 2.28 -17.77 -12.78
CA ALA A 142 3.10 -18.72 -12.03
C ALA A 142 2.73 -18.83 -10.53
N HIS A 143 2.06 -17.81 -9.98
CA HIS A 143 1.69 -17.71 -8.57
C HIS A 143 0.17 -17.69 -8.36
N ALA A 144 -0.60 -17.91 -9.42
CA ALA A 144 -2.04 -18.12 -9.35
C ALA A 144 -2.38 -19.50 -8.75
N PRO A 145 -3.59 -19.69 -8.19
CA PRO A 145 -4.70 -18.73 -8.09
C PRO A 145 -4.55 -17.72 -6.94
N TYR A 146 -5.30 -16.62 -7.03
CA TYR A 146 -5.42 -15.60 -5.98
C TYR A 146 -6.83 -15.58 -5.43
N ASP A 147 -6.96 -15.38 -4.11
CA ASP A 147 -8.23 -15.17 -3.45
C ASP A 147 -8.70 -13.72 -3.61
N VAL A 148 -7.74 -12.79 -3.67
CA VAL A 148 -7.98 -11.35 -3.77
C VAL A 148 -7.04 -10.71 -4.80
N ILE A 149 -7.58 -9.81 -5.62
CA ILE A 149 -6.79 -8.96 -6.52
C ILE A 149 -7.08 -7.49 -6.18
N MET A 150 -6.04 -6.75 -5.84
CA MET A 150 -6.08 -5.31 -5.60
C MET A 150 -5.39 -4.58 -6.75
N VAL A 151 -6.06 -3.59 -7.33
CA VAL A 151 -5.46 -2.70 -8.35
C VAL A 151 -5.24 -1.35 -7.70
N SER A 152 -3.98 -1.01 -7.46
CA SER A 152 -3.53 0.21 -6.76
C SER A 152 -3.01 1.30 -7.70
N GLY A 153 -2.92 1.02 -9.01
CA GLY A 153 -2.55 1.98 -10.05
C GLY A 153 -3.70 2.32 -11.00
N ALA A 154 -3.53 3.38 -11.79
CA ALA A 154 -4.38 3.64 -12.94
C ALA A 154 -3.93 2.79 -14.13
N MET A 155 -4.87 2.09 -14.76
CA MET A 155 -4.65 1.43 -16.04
C MET A 155 -5.08 2.40 -17.15
N ALA A 156 -4.12 2.86 -17.97
CA ALA A 156 -4.39 3.66 -19.16
C ALA A 156 -4.17 2.81 -20.41
#